data_AF-A0A921E838-F1
#
_entry.id   AF-A0A921E838-F1
#
_cell.length_a   1.000
_cell.length_b   1.000
_cell.length_c   1.000
_cell.angle_alpha   90.00
_cell.angle_beta   90.00
_cell.angle_gamma   90.00
#
_symmetry.space_group_name_H-M   'P 1'
#
loop_
_entity.id
_entity.type
_entity.pdbx_description
1 polymer ?
#
loop_
_entity_poly.entity_id
_entity_poly.type
_entity_poly.pdbx_seq_one_letter_code
_entity_poly.pdbx_strand_id
1 'polypeptide(L)'
;MKLPLHTVSTALLSAAFLLIASLSSCSTDGKKQSDTRATAQRAYNLGIEDANAIISECHTETAIRVRLLDIRAKATNIKGRVSADAASDYLRGFRHGLEQHGDTLATTLFD
;
A
#
# COMPACT_ATOMS: atom_id res chain seq x y z
N MET A 1 6.76 -6.80 44.35
CA MET A 1 6.97 -8.24 44.06
C MET A 1 5.92 -8.64 43.04
N LYS A 2 6.29 -8.69 41.75
CA LYS A 2 6.42 -9.90 40.90
C LYS A 2 5.09 -10.60 40.59
N LEU A 3 4.57 -10.35 39.37
CA LEU A 3 3.69 -11.29 38.64
C LEU A 3 4.48 -12.56 38.30
N PRO A 4 3.75 -13.67 38.12
CA PRO A 4 3.65 -14.31 36.80
C PRO A 4 2.23 -14.88 36.58
N LEU A 5 1.78 -15.40 35.44
CA LEU A 5 2.18 -15.51 34.04
C LEU A 5 1.09 -16.42 33.46
N HIS A 6 0.50 -16.01 32.34
CA HIS A 6 -0.28 -16.80 31.39
C HIS A 6 -0.54 -18.29 31.69
N THR A 7 -1.81 -18.66 31.74
CA THR A 7 -2.31 -19.99 31.38
C THR A 7 -3.62 -19.73 30.63
N VAL A 8 -3.61 -19.70 29.29
CA VAL A 8 -3.98 -20.85 28.42
C VAL A 8 -5.45 -21.23 28.69
N SER A 9 -6.38 -21.36 27.76
CA SER A 9 -6.47 -21.19 26.32
C SER A 9 -7.90 -21.69 26.01
N THR A 10 -8.42 -21.27 24.86
CA THR A 10 -9.42 -21.99 24.05
C THR A 10 -10.87 -22.17 24.52
N ALA A 11 -11.72 -21.95 23.53
CA ALA A 11 -13.07 -22.46 23.33
C ALA A 11 -14.19 -21.70 24.04
N LEU A 12 -14.81 -20.78 23.30
CA LEU A 12 -16.24 -20.89 23.00
C LEU A 12 -16.56 -20.11 21.71
N LEU A 13 -16.91 -20.89 20.69
CA LEU A 13 -17.58 -20.45 19.48
C LEU A 13 -18.88 -19.72 19.83
N SER A 14 -19.13 -18.55 19.22
CA SER A 14 -20.48 -18.24 18.76
C SER A 14 -20.42 -17.33 17.55
N ALA A 15 -20.57 -17.94 16.37
CA ALA A 15 -20.93 -17.24 15.16
C ALA A 15 -22.29 -16.55 15.40
N ALA A 16 -22.29 -15.22 15.37
CA ALA A 16 -23.51 -14.43 15.23
C ALA A 16 -23.41 -13.66 13.91
N PHE A 17 -23.79 -14.37 12.83
CA PHE A 17 -24.22 -13.75 11.59
C PHE A 17 -25.51 -12.96 11.89
N LEU A 18 -25.41 -11.64 11.99
CA LEU A 18 -26.57 -10.77 11.88
C LEU A 18 -26.35 -9.81 10.71
N LEU A 19 -26.83 -10.29 9.57
CA LEU A 19 -27.28 -9.50 8.43
C LEU A 19 -28.27 -8.43 8.93
N ILE A 20 -27.87 -7.17 8.91
CA ILE A 20 -28.80 -6.06 8.76
C ILE A 20 -28.32 -5.23 7.58
N ALA A 21 -28.87 -5.56 6.42
CA ALA A 21 -28.86 -4.71 5.24
C ALA A 21 -29.82 -3.54 5.51
N SER A 22 -29.27 -2.34 5.66
CA SER A 22 -30.01 -1.10 5.50
C SER A 22 -29.51 -0.41 4.23
N LEU A 23 -30.26 -0.64 3.15
CA LEU A 23 -30.18 0.11 1.89
C LEU A 23 -30.62 1.55 2.16
N SER A 24 -29.67 2.45 2.39
CA SER A 24 -29.92 3.88 2.26
C SER A 24 -29.49 4.31 0.86
N SER A 25 -30.48 4.34 -0.04
CA SER A 25 -30.36 4.92 -1.36
C SER A 25 -30.18 6.44 -1.24
N CYS A 26 -29.00 6.93 -1.62
CA CYS A 26 -28.80 8.30 -2.05
C CYS A 26 -27.88 8.28 -3.27
N SER A 27 -28.44 8.63 -4.43
CA SER A 27 -27.72 8.81 -5.68
C SER A 27 -26.61 9.84 -5.52
N THR A 28 -25.36 9.39 -5.62
CA THR A 28 -24.18 10.27 -5.76
C THR A 28 -23.29 9.76 -6.88
N ASP A 29 -23.75 9.93 -8.13
CA ASP A 29 -22.97 9.60 -9.32
C ASP A 29 -21.83 10.59 -9.61
N GLY A 30 -21.75 11.71 -8.89
CA GLY A 30 -20.66 12.69 -9.04
C GLY A 30 -19.47 12.53 -8.09
N LYS A 31 -19.63 11.89 -6.92
CA LYS A 31 -18.58 11.85 -5.88
C LYS A 31 -17.59 10.69 -6.03
N LYS A 32 -18.06 9.52 -6.47
CA LYS A 32 -17.20 8.32 -6.62
C LYS A 32 -16.06 8.53 -7.63
N GLN A 33 -16.32 9.21 -8.75
CA GLN A 33 -15.30 9.47 -9.78
C GLN A 33 -14.17 10.37 -9.25
N SER A 34 -14.52 11.41 -8.49
CA SER A 34 -13.57 12.36 -7.90
C SER A 34 -12.71 11.69 -6.83
N ASP A 35 -13.32 10.89 -5.95
CA ASP A 35 -12.61 10.19 -4.87
C ASP A 35 -11.65 9.13 -5.40
N THR A 36 -12.04 8.39 -6.45
CA THR A 36 -11.16 7.43 -7.13
C THR A 36 -9.96 8.12 -7.77
N ARG A 37 -10.17 9.24 -8.48
CA ARG A 37 -9.07 10.01 -9.10
C ARG A 37 -8.13 10.60 -8.06
N ALA A 38 -8.67 11.14 -6.97
CA ALA A 38 -7.86 11.67 -5.88
C ALA A 38 -7.03 10.56 -5.21
N THR A 39 -7.62 9.37 -5.03
CA THR A 39 -6.93 8.20 -4.47
C THR A 39 -5.81 7.70 -5.39
N ALA A 40 -6.09 7.59 -6.69
CA ALA A 40 -5.11 7.26 -7.72
C ALA A 40 -3.93 8.23 -7.71
N GLN A 41 -4.20 9.54 -7.69
CA GLN A 41 -3.15 10.56 -7.67
C GLN A 41 -2.30 10.50 -6.40
N ARG A 42 -2.92 10.26 -5.24
CA ARG A 42 -2.19 10.11 -3.96
C ARG A 42 -1.30 8.88 -3.97
N ALA A 43 -1.82 7.74 -4.43
CA ALA A 43 -1.04 6.51 -4.51
C ALA A 43 0.16 6.69 -5.46
N TYR A 44 -0.07 7.31 -6.61
CA TYR A 44 0.98 7.66 -7.56
C TYR A 44 2.06 8.59 -6.94
N ASN A 45 1.66 9.67 -6.26
CA ASN A 45 2.61 10.58 -5.62
C ASN A 45 3.43 9.88 -4.53
N LEU A 46 2.79 9.01 -3.73
CA LEU A 46 3.47 8.20 -2.73
C LEU A 46 4.55 7.30 -3.35
N GLY A 47 4.29 6.76 -4.55
CA GLY A 47 5.28 6.00 -5.31
C GLY A 47 6.50 6.83 -5.67
N ILE A 48 6.29 8.07 -6.14
CA ILE A 48 7.38 9.00 -6.47
C ILE A 48 8.20 9.35 -5.21
N GLU A 49 7.54 9.65 -4.09
CA GLU A 49 8.20 9.97 -2.83
C GLU A 49 9.10 8.82 -2.37
N ASP A 50 8.60 7.58 -2.45
CA ASP A 50 9.37 6.39 -2.10
C ASP A 50 10.57 6.15 -3.05
N ALA A 51 10.43 6.44 -4.33
CA ALA A 51 11.53 6.37 -5.30
C ALA A 51 12.61 7.41 -4.99
N ASN A 52 12.21 8.65 -4.71
CA ASN A 52 13.13 9.71 -4.31
C ASN A 52 13.89 9.34 -3.04
N ALA A 53 13.21 8.72 -2.08
CA ALA A 53 13.83 8.29 -0.83
C ALA A 53 14.85 7.17 -1.03
N ILE A 54 14.63 6.21 -1.95
CA ILE A 54 15.66 5.23 -2.34
C ILE A 54 16.91 5.96 -2.83
N ILE A 55 16.73 6.91 -3.76
CA ILE A 55 17.83 7.61 -4.40
C ILE A 55 18.60 8.48 -3.40
N SER A 56 17.91 9.14 -2.47
CA SER A 56 18.55 10.02 -1.49
C SER A 56 19.14 9.32 -0.28
N GLU A 57 18.56 8.19 0.15
CA GLU A 57 18.89 7.54 1.44
C GLU A 57 19.67 6.23 1.29
N CYS A 58 19.57 5.54 0.14
CA CYS A 58 20.17 4.22 -0.02
C CYS A 58 21.49 4.29 -0.78
N HIS A 59 22.61 4.18 -0.06
CA HIS A 59 23.97 4.22 -0.64
C HIS A 59 24.66 2.86 -0.73
N THR A 60 23.94 1.77 -0.45
CA THR A 60 24.46 0.40 -0.55
C THR A 60 23.45 -0.51 -1.20
N GLU A 61 23.93 -1.56 -1.86
CA GLU A 61 23.07 -2.55 -2.49
C GLU A 61 22.12 -3.22 -1.48
N THR A 62 22.60 -3.52 -0.27
CA THR A 62 21.76 -4.10 0.80
C THR A 62 20.62 -3.15 1.18
N ALA A 63 20.89 -1.85 1.34
CA ALA A 63 19.85 -0.86 1.64
C ALA A 63 18.80 -0.78 0.52
N ILE A 64 19.24 -0.78 -0.75
CA ILE A 64 18.36 -0.80 -1.91
C ILE A 64 17.49 -2.07 -1.89
N ARG A 65 18.07 -3.26 -1.71
CA ARG A 65 17.31 -4.53 -1.69
C ARG A 65 16.27 -4.55 -0.57
N VAL A 66 16.62 -4.12 0.65
CA VAL A 66 15.68 -4.03 1.77
C VAL A 66 14.54 -3.07 1.43
N ARG A 67 14.86 -1.88 0.93
CA ARG A 67 13.83 -0.89 0.58
C ARG A 67 12.91 -1.42 -0.51
N LEU A 68 13.41 -2.13 -1.52
CA LEU A 68 12.58 -2.76 -2.55
C LEU A 68 11.59 -3.81 -2.00
N LEU A 69 11.98 -4.57 -0.98
CA LEU A 69 11.07 -5.48 -0.29
C LEU A 69 9.95 -4.71 0.41
N ASP A 70 10.27 -3.59 1.07
CA ASP A 70 9.28 -2.72 1.70
C ASP A 70 8.31 -2.11 0.69
N ILE A 71 8.80 -1.65 -0.47
CA ILE A 71 7.96 -1.17 -1.58
C ILE A 71 6.97 -2.24 -2.03
N ARG A 72 7.40 -3.50 -2.14
CA ARG A 72 6.52 -4.61 -2.52
C ARG A 72 5.50 -4.96 -1.44
N ALA A 73 5.90 -4.94 -0.17
CA ALA A 73 4.98 -5.12 0.95
C ALA A 73 3.94 -3.98 0.97
N LYS A 74 4.35 -2.73 0.75
CA LYS A 74 3.47 -1.56 0.69
C LYS A 74 2.50 -1.65 -0.48
N ALA A 75 2.96 -1.98 -1.69
CA ALA A 75 2.10 -2.18 -2.86
C ALA A 75 1.05 -3.28 -2.61
N THR A 76 1.45 -4.38 -1.97
CA THR A 76 0.53 -5.47 -1.59
C THR A 76 -0.51 -5.00 -0.56
N ASN A 77 -0.09 -4.20 0.42
CA ASN A 77 -0.99 -3.62 1.41
C ASN A 77 -2.01 -2.66 0.77
N ILE A 78 -1.56 -1.78 -0.13
CA ILE A 78 -2.42 -0.87 -0.90
C ILE A 78 -3.41 -1.68 -1.74
N LYS A 79 -2.95 -2.74 -2.41
CA LYS A 79 -3.81 -3.62 -3.21
C LYS A 79 -4.92 -4.25 -2.38
N GLY A 80 -4.58 -4.74 -1.18
CA GLY A 80 -5.53 -5.43 -0.30
C GLY A 80 -6.50 -4.51 0.46
N ARG A 81 -6.11 -3.25 0.71
CA ARG A 81 -6.88 -2.33 1.58
C ARG A 81 -7.52 -1.15 0.85
N VAL A 82 -6.98 -0.77 -0.29
CA VAL A 82 -7.45 0.38 -1.09
C VAL A 82 -8.08 -0.12 -2.37
N SER A 83 -7.26 -0.54 -3.35
CA SER A 83 -7.70 -1.17 -4.58
C SER A 83 -6.50 -1.67 -5.39
N ALA A 84 -6.74 -2.58 -6.33
CA ALA A 84 -5.73 -3.00 -7.30
C ALA A 84 -5.23 -1.83 -8.16
N ASP A 85 -6.12 -0.94 -8.58
CA ASP A 85 -5.78 0.23 -9.38
C ASP A 85 -4.87 1.20 -8.62
N ALA A 86 -5.15 1.46 -7.33
CA ALA A 86 -4.30 2.31 -6.49
C ALA A 86 -2.90 1.70 -6.32
N ALA A 87 -2.78 0.37 -6.19
CA ALA A 87 -1.48 -0.29 -6.14
C ALA A 87 -0.73 -0.19 -7.47
N SER A 88 -1.44 -0.29 -8.60
CA SER A 88 -0.87 -0.07 -9.93
C SER A 88 -0.37 1.36 -10.10
N ASP A 89 -1.16 2.35 -9.70
CA ASP A 89 -0.79 3.75 -9.75
C ASP A 89 0.41 4.08 -8.84
N TYR A 90 0.47 3.48 -7.66
CA TYR A 90 1.64 3.54 -6.79
C TYR A 90 2.91 3.03 -7.48
N LEU A 91 2.87 1.85 -8.09
CA LEU A 91 4.02 1.30 -8.81
C LEU A 91 4.39 2.12 -10.04
N ARG A 92 3.40 2.70 -10.73
CA ARG A 92 3.60 3.61 -11.86
C ARG A 92 4.32 4.89 -11.42
N GLY A 93 3.93 5.47 -10.29
CA GLY A 93 4.61 6.61 -9.68
C GLY A 93 6.03 6.27 -9.25
N PHE A 94 6.22 5.12 -8.62
CA PHE A 94 7.55 4.65 -8.21
C PHE A 94 8.49 4.46 -9.40
N ARG A 95 8.04 3.79 -10.47
CA ARG A 95 8.80 3.65 -11.72
C ARG A 95 9.18 5.03 -12.28
N HIS A 96 8.21 5.92 -12.42
CA HIS A 96 8.46 7.25 -12.97
C HIS A 96 9.45 8.05 -12.11
N GLY A 97 9.36 7.96 -10.78
CA GLY A 97 10.35 8.58 -9.89
C GLY A 97 11.76 8.10 -10.19
N LEU A 98 11.97 6.79 -10.35
CA LEU A 98 13.30 6.25 -10.70
C LEU A 98 13.76 6.70 -12.11
N GLU A 99 12.87 6.71 -13.10
CA GLU A 99 13.17 7.13 -14.47
C GLU A 99 13.61 8.60 -14.56
N GLN A 100 13.03 9.50 -13.76
CA GLN A 100 13.38 10.93 -13.76
C GLN A 100 14.80 11.22 -13.32
N HIS A 101 15.38 10.38 -12.45
CA HIS A 101 16.73 10.58 -11.94
C HIS A 101 17.81 9.91 -12.80
N GLY A 102 17.43 9.31 -13.93
CA GLY A 102 18.37 8.65 -14.85
C GLY A 102 19.04 7.41 -14.23
N ASP A 103 18.41 6.81 -13.23
CA ASP A 103 18.96 5.67 -12.50
C ASP A 103 18.78 4.38 -13.30
N THR A 104 19.88 3.64 -13.50
CA THR A 104 19.90 2.29 -14.07
C THR A 104 19.05 1.28 -13.29
N LEU A 105 18.68 1.62 -12.05
CA LEU A 105 17.79 0.83 -11.22
C LEU A 105 16.39 0.70 -11.83
N ALA A 106 15.88 1.75 -12.50
CA ALA A 106 14.59 1.66 -13.20
C ALA A 106 14.64 0.56 -14.27
N THR A 107 15.64 0.60 -15.13
CA THR A 107 15.89 -0.40 -16.17
C THR A 107 16.02 -1.81 -15.57
N THR A 108 16.80 -1.96 -14.50
CA THR A 108 17.04 -3.27 -13.86
C THR A 108 15.80 -3.90 -13.24
N LEU A 109 14.90 -3.10 -12.68
CA LEU A 109 13.74 -3.61 -11.93
C LEU A 109 12.50 -3.86 -12.77
N PHE A 110 12.48 -3.32 -13.99
CA PHE A 110 11.25 -3.11 -14.72
C PHE A 110 11.33 -3.37 -16.23
N ASP A 111 12.51 -3.73 -16.75
CA ASP A 111 12.64 -4.49 -18.01
C ASP A 111 12.25 -5.97 -17.79
#